data_AF-A0A7X0V3U2-F1
#
_entry.id   AF-A0A7X0V3U2-F1
#
_cell.length_a   1.000
_cell.length_b   1.000
_cell.length_c   1.000
_cell.angle_alpha   90.00
_cell.angle_beta   90.00
_cell.angle_gamma   90.00
#
_symmetry.space_group_name_H-M   'P 1'
#
loop_
_entity.id
_entity.type
_entity.pdbx_description
1 polymer ?
#
loop_
_entity_poly.entity_id
_entity_poly.type
_entity_poly.pdbx_seq_one_letter_code
_entity_poly.pdbx_strand_id
1 'polypeptide(L)'
;METTPKQKISFLVLRSLGSLIFIMAGTSHFVKTAGAAARLEKAPFAHLATWMASAETLILLSGAGLLIGGFMLLAGFKTKLASAGLLAILIPITLTVQVGSGDYGPLFKNVALIGLLIFFIINGAVYHSIDSFLEQKKRIIPLPARNKGYVPIVVIGLMVLLGSCATTNAQNTMNQRMTHTTASTKYAVLISQPNHLKAAVNTAETITKDSKYNRDSFVVMACGKSVEAFKKDGAMAAEIAKGRAAGVTYILCGMSLKQFNIALSDLIDGVEITPNGLTYMFDLKQKGYTTVEL
;
A
#
# COMPACT_ATOMS: atom_id res chain seq x y z
N MET A 1 31.78 -17.07 -8.89
CA MET A 1 31.33 -15.68 -8.73
C MET A 1 32.55 -14.87 -8.35
N GLU A 2 32.90 -13.85 -9.13
CA GLU A 2 33.88 -12.87 -8.67
C GLU A 2 33.42 -12.30 -7.32
N THR A 3 34.35 -12.06 -6.40
CA THR A 3 34.03 -11.66 -5.02
C THR A 3 34.38 -10.19 -4.81
N THR A 4 33.78 -9.31 -5.63
CA THR A 4 34.06 -7.88 -5.49
C THR A 4 33.50 -7.34 -4.16
N PRO A 5 34.16 -6.36 -3.53
CA PRO A 5 33.63 -5.72 -2.31
C PRO A 5 32.21 -5.18 -2.50
N LYS A 6 31.91 -4.64 -3.69
CA LYS A 6 30.59 -4.14 -4.05
C LYS A 6 29.52 -5.22 -3.95
N GLN A 7 29.77 -6.42 -4.49
CA GLN A 7 28.82 -7.54 -4.39
C GLN A 7 28.59 -7.98 -2.94
N LYS A 8 29.64 -8.04 -2.11
CA LYS A 8 29.49 -8.38 -0.68
C LYS A 8 28.58 -7.39 0.05
N ILE A 9 28.78 -6.10 -0.23
CA ILE A 9 27.93 -5.02 0.32
C ILE A 9 26.50 -5.13 -0.21
N SER A 10 26.30 -5.38 -1.51
CA SER A 10 24.96 -5.54 -2.08
C SER A 10 24.17 -6.66 -1.42
N PHE A 11 24.78 -7.83 -1.18
CA PHE A 11 24.15 -8.93 -0.46
C PHE A 11 23.80 -8.55 0.99
N LEU A 12 24.71 -7.88 1.69
CA LEU A 12 24.48 -7.44 3.07
C LEU A 12 23.35 -6.41 3.16
N VAL A 13 23.35 -5.40 2.28
CA VAL A 13 22.32 -4.36 2.23
C VAL A 13 20.96 -4.97 1.93
N LEU A 14 20.88 -5.81 0.90
CA LEU A 14 19.63 -6.48 0.52
C LEU A 14 19.07 -7.32 1.66
N ARG A 15 19.94 -8.10 2.32
CA ARG A 15 19.57 -8.93 3.47
C ARG A 15 19.09 -8.09 4.65
N SER A 16 19.83 -7.03 4.97
CA SER A 16 19.52 -6.18 6.13
C SER A 16 18.20 -5.44 5.95
N LEU A 17 18.01 -4.77 4.81
CA LEU A 17 16.77 -4.05 4.51
C LEU A 17 15.57 -4.98 4.43
N GLY A 18 15.73 -6.13 3.77
CA GLY A 18 14.70 -7.16 3.69
C GLY A 18 14.29 -7.68 5.07
N SER A 19 15.27 -8.01 5.92
CA SER A 19 15.02 -8.45 7.30
C SER A 19 14.29 -7.41 8.13
N LEU A 20 14.63 -6.12 8.02
CA LEU A 20 13.96 -5.05 8.76
C LEU A 20 12.46 -4.99 8.45
N ILE A 21 12.07 -5.26 7.20
CA ILE A 21 10.65 -5.29 6.83
C ILE A 21 9.92 -6.42 7.59
N PHE A 22 10.51 -7.61 7.67
CA PHE A 22 9.92 -8.74 8.42
C PHE A 22 9.88 -8.48 9.91
N ILE A 23 10.94 -7.88 10.48
CA ILE A 23 10.99 -7.53 11.91
C ILE A 23 9.89 -6.51 12.23
N MET A 24 9.79 -5.42 11.47
CA MET A 24 8.77 -4.40 11.67
C MET A 24 7.35 -4.95 11.48
N ALA A 25 7.14 -5.81 10.47
CA ALA A 25 5.86 -6.48 10.26
C ALA A 25 5.50 -7.38 11.45
N GLY A 26 6.45 -8.20 11.91
CA GLY A 26 6.29 -9.07 13.07
C GLY A 26 5.94 -8.28 14.33
N THR A 27 6.69 -7.21 14.65
CA THR A 27 6.38 -6.33 15.78
C THR A 27 4.99 -5.72 15.67
N SER A 28 4.59 -5.28 14.48
CA SER A 28 3.26 -4.71 14.27
C SER A 28 2.13 -5.71 14.53
N HIS A 29 2.36 -7.02 14.32
CA HIS A 29 1.36 -8.05 14.61
C HIS A 29 1.10 -8.20 16.11
N PHE A 30 2.10 -7.92 16.97
CA PHE A 30 1.93 -7.93 18.43
C PHE A 30 1.38 -6.61 18.98
N VAL A 31 1.75 -5.48 18.39
CA VAL A 31 1.29 -4.16 18.85
C VAL A 31 -0.14 -3.88 18.40
N LYS A 32 -0.56 -4.38 17.24
CA LYS A 32 -1.87 -4.11 16.63
C LYS A 32 -2.66 -5.41 16.39
N THR A 33 -2.54 -6.39 17.29
CA THR A 33 -3.13 -7.73 17.13
C THR A 33 -4.62 -7.68 16.81
N ALA A 34 -5.42 -6.96 17.61
CA ALA A 34 -6.87 -6.84 17.41
C ALA A 34 -7.23 -6.24 16.03
N GLY A 35 -6.49 -5.21 15.61
CA GLY A 35 -6.70 -4.58 14.31
C GLY A 35 -6.31 -5.48 13.14
N ALA A 36 -5.24 -6.27 13.28
CA ALA A 36 -4.81 -7.23 12.28
C ALA A 36 -5.75 -8.44 12.20
N ALA A 37 -6.25 -8.94 13.33
CA ALA A 37 -7.24 -10.01 13.39
C ALA A 37 -8.56 -9.58 12.74
N ALA A 38 -9.07 -8.39 13.08
CA ALA A 38 -10.28 -7.85 12.47
C ALA A 38 -10.17 -7.65 10.95
N ARG A 39 -8.96 -7.34 10.45
CA ARG A 39 -8.70 -7.28 9.00
C ARG A 39 -8.73 -8.66 8.35
N LEU A 40 -8.16 -9.67 9.00
CA LEU A 40 -8.19 -11.05 8.51
C LEU A 40 -9.62 -11.58 8.46
N GLU A 41 -10.45 -11.31 9.48
CA GLU A 41 -11.85 -11.74 9.53
C GLU A 41 -12.72 -11.10 8.44
N LYS A 42 -12.44 -9.84 8.08
CA LYS A 42 -13.15 -9.12 7.02
C LYS A 42 -12.64 -9.43 5.62
N ALA A 43 -11.59 -10.23 5.49
CA ALA A 43 -10.96 -10.47 4.20
C ALA A 43 -11.79 -11.44 3.34
N PRO A 44 -11.81 -11.28 1.99
CA PRO A 44 -12.62 -12.11 1.10
C PRO A 44 -12.37 -13.61 1.25
N PHE A 45 -11.14 -13.97 1.63
CA PHE A 45 -10.70 -15.35 1.79
C PHE A 45 -10.37 -15.72 3.24
N ALA A 46 -10.97 -15.02 4.22
CA ALA A 46 -10.78 -15.28 5.66
C ALA A 46 -10.98 -16.77 6.02
N HIS A 47 -11.97 -17.41 5.38
CA HIS A 47 -12.30 -18.82 5.62
C HIS A 47 -11.12 -19.79 5.38
N LEU A 48 -10.19 -19.45 4.48
CA LEU A 48 -9.00 -20.26 4.19
C LEU A 48 -7.96 -20.20 5.31
N ALA A 49 -8.06 -19.24 6.23
CA ALA A 49 -7.19 -19.13 7.39
C ALA A 49 -7.88 -19.62 8.67
N THR A 50 -9.14 -19.23 8.88
CA THR A 50 -9.84 -19.45 10.16
C THR A 50 -10.21 -20.91 10.43
N TRP A 51 -10.10 -21.80 9.42
CA TRP A 51 -10.24 -23.24 9.65
C TRP A 51 -9.04 -23.86 10.41
N MET A 52 -7.86 -23.21 10.37
CA MET A 52 -6.67 -23.70 11.07
C MET A 52 -6.65 -23.30 12.55
N ALA A 53 -6.98 -22.04 12.83
CA ALA A 53 -6.99 -21.47 14.18
C ALA A 53 -7.80 -20.15 14.19
N SER A 54 -7.99 -19.56 15.37
CA SER A 54 -8.60 -18.22 15.46
C SER A 54 -7.71 -17.17 14.79
N ALA A 55 -8.34 -16.13 14.22
CA ALA A 55 -7.64 -15.05 13.52
C ALA A 55 -6.55 -14.41 14.40
N GLU A 56 -6.84 -14.18 15.68
CA GLU A 56 -5.89 -13.65 16.65
C GLU A 56 -4.66 -14.57 16.83
N THR A 57 -4.89 -15.88 16.97
CA THR A 57 -3.81 -16.87 17.10
C THR A 57 -2.94 -16.92 15.85
N LEU A 58 -3.54 -16.90 14.65
CA LEU A 58 -2.82 -16.86 13.37
C LEU A 58 -1.96 -15.61 13.24
N ILE A 59 -2.47 -14.44 13.65
CA ILE A 59 -1.74 -13.19 13.62
C ILE A 59 -0.56 -13.21 14.60
N LEU A 60 -0.74 -13.75 15.81
CA LEU A 60 0.35 -13.87 16.80
C LEU A 60 1.42 -14.87 16.37
N LEU A 61 1.02 -16.05 15.87
CA LEU A 61 1.94 -17.08 15.38
C LEU A 61 2.75 -16.58 14.17
N SER A 62 2.07 -15.94 13.21
CA SER A 62 2.77 -15.31 12.08
C SER A 62 3.68 -14.18 12.53
N GLY A 63 3.26 -13.35 13.49
CA GLY A 63 4.09 -12.30 14.08
C GLY A 63 5.38 -12.85 14.69
N ALA A 64 5.27 -13.91 15.50
CA ALA A 64 6.42 -14.60 16.09
C ALA A 64 7.36 -15.15 15.01
N GLY A 65 6.80 -15.85 14.01
CA GLY A 65 7.57 -16.41 12.91
C GLY A 65 8.29 -15.36 12.06
N LEU A 66 7.64 -14.21 11.81
CA LEU A 66 8.23 -13.07 11.09
C LEU A 66 9.39 -12.44 11.88
N LEU A 67 9.26 -12.29 13.20
CA LEU A 67 10.34 -11.79 14.05
C LEU A 67 11.53 -12.74 14.06
N ILE A 68 11.29 -14.01 14.39
CA ILE A 68 12.35 -15.03 14.47
C ILE A 68 13.04 -15.17 13.12
N GLY A 69 12.27 -15.33 12.04
CA GLY A 69 12.81 -15.43 10.69
C GLY A 69 13.55 -14.18 10.25
N GLY A 70 13.02 -12.99 10.57
CA GLY A 70 13.64 -11.70 10.25
C GLY A 70 15.00 -11.53 10.91
N PHE A 71 15.11 -11.83 12.21
CA PHE A 71 16.38 -11.80 12.94
C PHE A 71 17.35 -12.89 12.47
N MET A 72 16.88 -14.11 12.20
CA MET A 72 17.72 -15.18 11.63
C MET A 72 18.31 -14.77 10.27
N LEU A 73 17.48 -14.19 9.39
CA LEU A 73 17.92 -13.67 8.09
C LEU A 73 18.90 -12.50 8.27
N LEU A 74 18.68 -11.60 9.24
CA LEU A 74 19.54 -10.45 9.53
C LEU A 74 20.91 -10.86 10.10
N ALA A 75 20.95 -11.93 10.88
CA ALA A 75 22.19 -12.52 11.37
C ALA A 75 22.88 -13.37 10.29
N GLY A 76 22.15 -13.76 9.24
CA GLY A 76 22.62 -14.74 8.26
C GLY A 76 22.83 -16.10 8.92
N PHE A 77 21.89 -16.50 9.78
CA PHE A 77 21.86 -17.79 10.47
C PHE A 77 20.77 -18.68 9.86
N LYS A 78 21.17 -19.87 9.41
CA LYS A 78 20.35 -20.81 8.62
C LYS A 78 19.57 -20.09 7.52
N THR A 79 20.26 -19.24 6.76
CA THR A 79 19.65 -18.23 5.88
C THR A 79 18.62 -18.83 4.92
N LYS A 80 18.92 -20.00 4.34
CA LYS A 80 18.01 -20.69 3.40
C LYS A 80 16.71 -21.15 4.08
N LEU A 81 16.82 -21.73 5.29
CA LEU A 81 15.68 -22.18 6.07
C LEU A 81 14.88 -21.01 6.63
N ALA A 82 15.56 -19.95 7.12
CA ALA A 82 14.90 -18.73 7.57
C ALA A 82 14.08 -18.10 6.44
N SER A 83 14.66 -18.02 5.24
CA SER A 83 13.97 -17.46 4.07
C SER A 83 12.81 -18.32 3.60
N ALA A 84 12.96 -19.66 3.61
CA ALA A 84 11.87 -20.58 3.30
C ALA A 84 10.71 -20.51 4.31
N GLY A 85 11.03 -20.40 5.61
CA GLY A 85 10.03 -20.23 6.66
C GLY A 85 9.28 -18.90 6.54
N LEU A 86 10.00 -17.79 6.33
CA LEU A 86 9.39 -16.49 6.06
C LEU A 86 8.48 -16.53 4.83
N LEU A 87 8.88 -17.23 3.77
CA LEU A 87 8.10 -17.38 2.55
C LEU A 87 6.81 -18.18 2.81
N ALA A 88 6.90 -19.26 3.58
CA ALA A 88 5.77 -20.10 3.97
C ALA A 88 4.74 -19.33 4.82
N ILE A 89 5.19 -18.33 5.60
CA ILE A 89 4.29 -17.43 6.35
C ILE A 89 3.70 -16.35 5.44
N LEU A 90 4.50 -15.79 4.53
CA LEU A 90 4.12 -14.66 3.68
C LEU A 90 3.03 -15.04 2.65
N ILE A 91 3.11 -16.24 2.07
CA ILE A 91 2.16 -16.69 1.03
C ILE A 91 0.72 -16.73 1.55
N PRO A 92 0.40 -17.43 2.66
CA PRO A 92 -0.96 -17.44 3.19
C PRO A 92 -1.48 -16.04 3.55
N ILE A 93 -0.64 -15.19 4.16
CA ILE A 93 -1.05 -13.81 4.51
C ILE A 93 -1.40 -13.01 3.25
N THR A 94 -0.62 -13.17 2.19
CA THR A 94 -0.86 -12.47 0.92
C THR A 94 -2.17 -12.94 0.29
N LEU A 95 -2.38 -14.25 0.19
CA LEU A 95 -3.57 -14.83 -0.43
C LEU A 95 -4.84 -14.53 0.35
N THR A 96 -4.79 -14.54 1.68
CA THR A 96 -5.98 -14.40 2.52
C THR A 96 -6.40 -12.95 2.69
N VAL A 97 -5.44 -12.04 2.93
CA VAL A 97 -5.73 -10.64 3.29
C VAL A 97 -5.65 -9.69 2.10
N GLN A 98 -4.73 -9.91 1.16
CA GLN A 98 -4.39 -8.90 0.15
C GLN A 98 -5.05 -9.15 -1.20
N VAL A 99 -5.24 -10.41 -1.59
CA VAL A 99 -5.95 -10.76 -2.82
C VAL A 99 -7.43 -10.41 -2.67
N GLY A 100 -7.92 -9.53 -3.54
CA GLY A 100 -9.33 -9.08 -3.54
C GLY A 100 -9.64 -7.88 -2.64
N SER A 101 -8.64 -7.28 -1.97
CA SER A 101 -8.84 -6.09 -1.13
C SER A 101 -9.04 -4.77 -1.90
N GLY A 102 -8.78 -4.78 -3.22
CA GLY A 102 -8.89 -3.60 -4.09
C GLY A 102 -7.72 -2.62 -4.02
N ASP A 103 -6.81 -2.78 -3.04
CA ASP A 103 -5.57 -2.02 -2.92
C ASP A 103 -4.35 -2.87 -3.32
N TYR A 104 -3.73 -2.52 -4.45
CA TYR A 104 -2.62 -3.27 -5.02
C TYR A 104 -1.26 -2.94 -4.38
N GLY A 105 -1.14 -1.82 -3.66
CA GLY A 105 0.13 -1.39 -3.06
C GLY A 105 0.72 -2.43 -2.09
N PRO A 106 -0.03 -2.86 -1.07
CA PRO A 106 0.40 -3.92 -0.15
C PRO A 106 0.73 -5.24 -0.85
N LEU A 107 0.00 -5.59 -1.90
CA LEU A 107 0.21 -6.82 -2.67
C LEU A 107 1.55 -6.79 -3.41
N PHE A 108 1.88 -5.70 -4.12
CA PHE A 108 3.16 -5.58 -4.81
C PHE A 108 4.35 -5.60 -3.86
N LYS A 109 4.22 -5.04 -2.65
CA LYS A 109 5.26 -5.16 -1.62
C LYS A 109 5.54 -6.63 -1.30
N ASN A 110 4.49 -7.44 -1.13
CA ASN A 110 4.64 -8.86 -0.82
C ASN A 110 5.24 -9.65 -2.01
N VAL A 111 4.91 -9.30 -3.25
CA VAL A 111 5.56 -9.88 -4.45
C VAL A 111 7.07 -9.60 -4.45
N ALA A 112 7.48 -8.36 -4.15
CA ALA A 112 8.90 -8.01 -4.04
C ALA A 112 9.61 -8.79 -2.92
N LEU A 113 8.95 -8.97 -1.77
CA LEU A 113 9.47 -9.77 -0.65
C LEU A 113 9.58 -11.26 -1.00
N ILE A 114 8.65 -11.81 -1.78
CA ILE A 114 8.76 -13.18 -2.30
C ILE A 114 10.03 -13.32 -3.15
N GLY A 115 10.28 -12.39 -4.06
CA GLY A 115 11.50 -12.37 -4.88
C GLY A 115 12.78 -12.32 -4.05
N LEU A 116 12.82 -11.44 -3.04
CA LEU A 116 13.90 -11.35 -2.06
C LEU A 116 14.13 -12.69 -1.32
N LEU A 117 13.06 -13.33 -0.85
CA LEU A 117 13.17 -14.59 -0.10
C LEU A 117 13.66 -15.73 -1.00
N ILE A 118 13.14 -15.85 -2.23
CA ILE A 118 13.62 -16.82 -3.22
C ILE A 118 15.11 -16.62 -3.50
N PHE A 119 15.56 -15.37 -3.62
CA PHE A 119 16.97 -15.05 -3.79
C PHE A 119 17.83 -15.65 -2.66
N PHE A 120 17.43 -15.49 -1.40
CA PHE A 120 18.17 -16.05 -0.26
C PHE A 120 17.97 -17.56 -0.05
N ILE A 121 16.88 -18.16 -0.52
CA ILE A 121 16.71 -19.63 -0.57
C ILE A 121 17.73 -20.24 -1.52
N ILE A 122 17.90 -19.67 -2.71
CA ILE A 122 18.82 -20.18 -3.74
C ILE A 122 20.27 -19.92 -3.32
N ASN A 123 20.60 -18.66 -3.02
CA ASN A 123 21.98 -18.23 -2.85
C ASN A 123 22.49 -18.43 -1.40
N GLY A 124 21.62 -18.42 -0.39
CA GLY A 124 22.02 -18.26 1.01
C GLY A 124 22.56 -16.86 1.29
N ALA A 125 23.11 -16.62 2.49
CA ALA A 125 23.63 -15.29 2.83
C ALA A 125 24.96 -14.96 2.13
N VAL A 126 25.75 -16.00 1.81
CA VAL A 126 27.07 -15.97 1.15
C VAL A 126 28.17 -15.18 1.89
N TYR A 127 27.91 -13.95 2.31
CA TYR A 127 28.87 -13.03 2.92
C TYR A 127 28.35 -12.44 4.24
N HIS A 128 29.28 -12.12 5.16
CA HIS A 128 28.98 -11.51 6.47
C HIS A 128 27.83 -12.21 7.22
N SER A 129 27.89 -13.54 7.27
CA SER A 129 26.84 -14.37 7.85
C SER A 129 27.40 -15.27 8.94
N ILE A 130 26.61 -15.51 9.99
CA ILE A 130 26.96 -16.51 11.02
C ILE A 130 27.13 -17.89 10.37
N ASP A 131 26.36 -18.21 9.34
CA ASP A 131 26.50 -19.44 8.55
C ASP A 131 27.92 -19.62 8.01
N SER A 132 28.49 -18.58 7.40
CA SER A 132 29.85 -18.62 6.84
C SER A 132 30.91 -18.77 7.91
N PHE A 133 30.74 -18.11 9.06
CA PHE A 133 31.66 -18.20 10.20
C PHE A 133 31.66 -19.60 10.83
N LEU A 134 30.49 -20.22 11.00
CA LEU A 134 30.34 -21.58 11.53
C LEU A 134 30.91 -22.64 10.58
N GLU A 135 30.69 -22.49 9.27
CA GLU A 135 31.23 -23.38 8.24
C GLU A 135 32.76 -23.27 8.12
N GLN A 136 33.31 -22.05 8.21
CA GLN A 136 34.76 -21.83 8.20
C GLN A 136 35.43 -22.52 9.40
N LYS A 137 34.80 -22.48 10.59
CA LYS A 137 35.29 -23.18 11.78
C LYS A 137 35.27 -24.71 11.63
N LYS A 138 34.33 -25.27 10.86
CA LYS A 138 34.27 -26.71 10.55
C LYS A 138 35.31 -27.15 9.52
N ARG A 139 35.66 -26.31 8.53
CA ARG A 139 36.69 -26.61 7.52
C ARG A 139 38.12 -26.65 8.07
N ILE A 140 38.34 -26.21 9.31
CA ILE A 140 39.62 -26.36 10.02
C ILE A 140 39.85 -27.84 10.43
N ILE A 141 38.83 -28.70 10.34
CA ILE A 141 38.95 -30.16 10.45
C ILE A 141 38.85 -30.75 9.03
N PRO A 142 39.90 -31.40 8.49
CA PRO A 142 39.88 -31.86 7.12
C PRO A 142 38.97 -33.09 6.99
N LEU A 143 37.82 -32.91 6.35
CA LEU A 143 36.99 -34.01 5.84
C LEU A 143 37.16 -34.10 4.32
N PRO A 144 37.24 -35.32 3.75
CA PRO A 144 37.49 -35.49 2.33
C PRO A 144 36.33 -34.95 1.51
N ALA A 145 36.68 -34.31 0.39
CA ALA A 145 35.78 -33.64 -0.52
C ALA A 145 34.71 -34.61 -1.06
N ARG A 146 33.50 -34.52 -0.53
CA ARG A 146 32.33 -35.23 -1.07
C ARG A 146 31.76 -34.41 -2.22
N ASN A 147 32.16 -34.78 -3.43
CA ASN A 147 31.57 -34.26 -4.65
C ASN A 147 30.10 -34.71 -4.71
N LYS A 148 29.16 -33.77 -4.59
CA LYS A 148 27.74 -33.99 -4.84
C LYS A 148 27.26 -32.94 -5.83
N GLY A 149 27.48 -33.21 -7.10
CA GLY A 149 26.60 -32.72 -8.15
C GLY A 149 25.28 -33.48 -8.07
N TYR A 150 24.21 -32.80 -7.70
CA TYR A 150 22.83 -33.18 -8.02
C TYR A 150 22.03 -31.88 -8.22
N VAL A 151 21.85 -31.48 -9.48
CA VAL A 151 20.64 -31.69 -10.31
C VAL A 151 19.67 -30.49 -10.17
N PRO A 152 19.42 -29.74 -11.27
CA PRO A 152 18.53 -28.59 -11.30
C PRO A 152 17.09 -29.05 -11.61
N ILE A 153 16.25 -29.29 -10.59
CA ILE A 153 14.80 -29.48 -10.80
C ILE A 153 14.02 -28.94 -9.60
N VAL A 154 13.86 -27.61 -9.48
CA VAL A 154 12.74 -26.99 -8.74
C VAL A 154 12.25 -25.67 -9.39
N VAL A 155 12.77 -25.28 -10.56
CA VAL A 155 12.40 -23.97 -11.19
C VAL A 155 11.17 -24.05 -12.10
N ILE A 156 10.60 -25.23 -12.36
CA ILE A 156 9.46 -25.37 -13.30
C ILE A 156 8.08 -25.37 -12.59
N GLY A 157 8.04 -25.26 -11.25
CA GLY A 157 6.77 -25.26 -10.48
C GLY A 157 6.15 -23.90 -10.19
N LEU A 158 6.87 -22.78 -10.39
CA LEU A 158 6.42 -21.43 -10.00
C LEU A 158 6.34 -20.45 -11.19
N MET A 159 6.20 -21.00 -12.40
CA MET A 159 6.06 -20.21 -13.64
C MET A 159 4.79 -20.56 -14.43
N VAL A 160 3.79 -21.17 -13.77
CA VAL A 160 2.47 -21.49 -14.37
C VAL A 160 1.32 -20.73 -13.69
N LEU A 161 1.57 -19.91 -12.66
CA LEU A 161 0.52 -19.17 -11.94
C LEU A 161 0.57 -17.63 -12.09
N LEU A 162 1.45 -17.09 -12.94
CA LEU A 162 1.49 -15.65 -13.26
C LEU A 162 1.33 -15.34 -14.76
N GLY A 163 0.86 -16.31 -15.55
CA GLY A 163 0.70 -16.20 -17.00
C GLY A 163 -0.68 -15.76 -17.51
N SER A 164 -1.57 -15.24 -16.65
CA SER A 164 -2.91 -14.82 -17.07
C SER A 164 -3.20 -13.37 -16.70
N CYS A 165 -2.50 -12.44 -17.34
CA CYS A 165 -2.98 -11.07 -17.60
C CYS A 165 -2.21 -10.53 -18.83
N ALA A 166 -2.30 -11.24 -19.95
CA ALA A 166 -2.26 -10.56 -21.23
C ALA A 166 -3.67 -9.99 -21.43
N THR A 167 -3.84 -8.69 -21.24
CA THR A 167 -5.02 -7.97 -21.70
C THR A 167 -5.04 -8.02 -23.22
N THR A 168 -5.63 -9.06 -23.78
CA THR A 168 -6.15 -8.99 -25.14
C THR A 168 -7.35 -8.05 -25.10
N ASN A 169 -7.19 -6.90 -25.74
CA ASN A 169 -8.31 -6.04 -26.14
C ASN A 169 -9.20 -6.85 -27.10
N ALA A 170 -10.15 -7.59 -26.56
CA ALA A 170 -11.33 -8.00 -27.31
C ALA A 170 -12.32 -6.84 -27.23
N GLN A 171 -12.33 -6.00 -28.27
CA GLN A 171 -13.42 -5.08 -28.54
C GLN A 171 -14.70 -5.91 -28.68
N ASN A 172 -15.50 -5.98 -27.62
CA ASN A 172 -16.88 -6.38 -27.75
C ASN A 172 -17.66 -5.14 -28.20
N THR A 173 -17.72 -4.97 -29.52
CA THR A 173 -18.57 -3.98 -30.18
C THR A 173 -20.01 -4.48 -30.10
N MET A 174 -20.60 -4.45 -28.91
CA MET A 174 -22.06 -4.53 -28.79
C MET A 174 -22.61 -3.12 -28.80
N ASN A 175 -23.19 -2.81 -29.95
CA ASN A 175 -23.91 -1.61 -30.29
C ASN A 175 -25.14 -1.50 -29.36
N GLN A 176 -24.96 -0.96 -28.16
CA GLN A 176 -26.05 -0.40 -27.38
C GLN A 176 -25.99 1.10 -27.51
N ARG A 177 -26.64 1.58 -28.57
CA ARG A 177 -27.19 2.93 -28.64
C ARG A 177 -28.37 3.01 -27.66
N MET A 178 -28.08 2.83 -26.38
CA MET A 178 -28.98 3.27 -25.33
C MET A 178 -28.71 4.76 -25.18
N THR A 179 -29.70 5.55 -25.58
CA THR A 179 -29.93 6.90 -25.09
C THR A 179 -30.02 6.86 -23.56
N HIS A 180 -28.87 6.76 -22.89
CA HIS A 180 -28.75 7.07 -21.49
C HIS A 180 -28.90 8.58 -21.39
N THR A 181 -30.10 9.02 -21.02
CA THR A 181 -30.25 10.25 -20.25
C THR A 181 -29.30 10.09 -19.06
N THR A 182 -28.11 10.64 -19.18
CA THR A 182 -27.01 10.38 -18.26
C THR A 182 -27.41 11.01 -16.93
N ALA A 183 -27.56 10.20 -15.89
CA ALA A 183 -27.84 10.74 -14.57
C ALA A 183 -26.67 11.65 -14.17
N SER A 184 -26.99 12.88 -13.77
CA SER A 184 -26.04 13.90 -13.33
C SER A 184 -25.21 13.36 -12.15
N THR A 185 -23.87 13.38 -12.23
CA THR A 185 -22.98 12.80 -11.21
C THR A 185 -22.47 13.88 -10.25
N LYS A 186 -22.46 13.57 -8.95
CA LYS A 186 -21.98 14.47 -7.89
C LYS A 186 -20.54 14.13 -7.54
N TYR A 187 -19.68 15.14 -7.44
CA TYR A 187 -18.24 14.95 -7.18
C TYR A 187 -17.80 15.68 -5.93
N ALA A 188 -16.89 15.07 -5.18
CA ALA A 188 -16.24 15.70 -4.04
C ALA A 188 -14.74 15.42 -4.05
N VAL A 189 -13.94 16.43 -3.75
CA VAL A 189 -12.48 16.32 -3.68
C VAL A 189 -12.02 16.80 -2.31
N LEU A 190 -11.35 15.94 -1.56
CA LEU A 190 -10.65 16.35 -0.35
C LEU A 190 -9.24 16.82 -0.73
N ILE A 191 -8.85 17.99 -0.25
CA ILE A 191 -7.51 18.53 -0.43
C ILE A 191 -6.79 18.64 0.92
N SER A 192 -5.53 18.23 0.96
CA SER A 192 -4.69 18.25 2.17
C SER A 192 -3.65 19.37 2.21
N GLN A 193 -3.27 19.92 1.04
CA GLN A 193 -2.26 20.97 0.87
C GLN A 193 -2.80 22.18 0.09
N PRO A 194 -2.30 23.41 0.33
CA PRO A 194 -2.76 24.62 -0.38
C PRO A 194 -2.65 24.55 -1.91
N ASN A 195 -1.58 23.96 -2.44
CA ASN A 195 -1.34 23.83 -3.87
C ASN A 195 -2.32 22.85 -4.57
N HIS A 196 -2.97 21.94 -3.84
CA HIS A 196 -3.95 21.01 -4.41
C HIS A 196 -5.24 21.70 -4.83
N LEU A 197 -5.52 22.89 -4.30
CA LEU A 197 -6.66 23.72 -4.68
C LEU A 197 -6.67 24.00 -6.19
N LYS A 198 -5.52 24.33 -6.78
CA LYS A 198 -5.40 24.58 -8.22
C LYS A 198 -5.77 23.34 -9.05
N ALA A 199 -5.32 22.17 -8.62
CA ALA A 199 -5.67 20.90 -9.28
C ALA A 199 -7.17 20.61 -9.18
N ALA A 200 -7.77 20.82 -8.00
CA ALA A 200 -9.20 20.64 -7.79
C ALA A 200 -10.03 21.60 -8.65
N VAL A 201 -9.63 22.88 -8.74
CA VAL A 201 -10.30 23.89 -9.57
C VAL A 201 -10.22 23.56 -11.05
N ASN A 202 -9.02 23.24 -11.57
CA ASN A 202 -8.86 22.85 -12.97
C ASN A 202 -9.67 21.58 -13.31
N THR A 203 -9.79 20.66 -12.36
CA THR A 203 -10.63 19.46 -12.51
C THR A 203 -12.10 19.84 -12.59
N ALA A 204 -12.57 20.75 -11.73
CA ALA A 204 -13.94 21.22 -11.77
C ALA A 204 -14.29 21.90 -13.10
N GLU A 205 -13.38 22.68 -13.68
CA GLU A 205 -13.58 23.32 -15.00
C GLU A 205 -13.67 22.30 -16.15
N THR A 206 -13.00 21.15 -16.01
CA THR A 206 -12.99 20.11 -17.04
C THR A 206 -14.20 19.17 -16.92
N ILE A 207 -14.65 18.90 -15.70
CA ILE A 207 -15.79 18.04 -15.41
C ILE A 207 -17.07 18.89 -15.44
N THR A 208 -17.58 19.15 -16.64
CA THR A 208 -18.82 19.91 -16.86
C THR A 208 -20.02 18.98 -17.11
N LYS A 209 -21.22 19.56 -17.23
CA LYS A 209 -22.45 18.83 -17.60
C LYS A 209 -22.35 18.18 -18.98
N ASP A 210 -21.67 18.83 -19.93
CA ASP A 210 -21.51 18.34 -21.30
C ASP A 210 -20.29 17.42 -21.48
N SER A 211 -19.44 17.33 -20.46
CA SER A 211 -18.31 16.40 -20.45
C SER A 211 -18.80 14.95 -20.30
N LYS A 212 -17.95 13.98 -20.63
CA LYS A 212 -18.21 12.54 -20.37
C LYS A 212 -18.51 12.22 -18.89
N TYR A 213 -18.15 13.14 -17.99
CA TYR A 213 -18.34 13.00 -16.55
C TYR A 213 -19.70 13.55 -16.07
N ASN A 214 -20.41 14.32 -16.91
CA ASN A 214 -21.75 14.85 -16.67
C ASN A 214 -22.00 15.33 -15.23
N ARG A 215 -21.38 16.45 -14.89
CA ARG A 215 -21.36 16.96 -13.51
C ARG A 215 -22.65 17.67 -13.10
N ASP A 216 -23.18 17.25 -11.96
CA ASP A 216 -24.25 17.93 -11.21
C ASP A 216 -23.69 18.97 -10.23
N SER A 217 -22.77 18.53 -9.38
CA SER A 217 -22.20 19.31 -8.28
C SER A 217 -20.73 18.96 -8.08
N PHE A 218 -19.96 19.94 -7.59
CA PHE A 218 -18.56 19.77 -7.23
C PHE A 218 -18.30 20.36 -5.85
N VAL A 219 -17.90 19.53 -4.90
CA VAL A 219 -17.52 19.97 -3.55
C VAL A 219 -16.01 19.84 -3.38
N VAL A 220 -15.37 20.87 -2.83
CA VAL A 220 -13.98 20.81 -2.38
C VAL A 220 -13.95 20.91 -0.86
N MET A 221 -13.47 19.85 -0.21
CA MET A 221 -13.31 19.73 1.23
C MET A 221 -11.84 20.00 1.61
N ALA A 222 -11.58 21.15 2.24
CA ALA A 222 -10.25 21.53 2.68
C ALA A 222 -9.94 20.99 4.09
N CYS A 223 -8.98 20.07 4.16
CA CYS A 223 -8.45 19.50 5.39
C CYS A 223 -6.94 19.73 5.50
N GLY A 224 -6.37 19.58 6.70
CA GLY A 224 -4.94 19.76 6.90
C GLY A 224 -4.51 21.19 6.60
N LYS A 225 -3.33 21.37 5.99
CA LYS A 225 -2.78 22.70 5.69
C LYS A 225 -3.53 23.44 4.59
N SER A 226 -4.33 22.75 3.78
CA SER A 226 -5.08 23.38 2.69
C SER A 226 -6.05 24.48 3.15
N VAL A 227 -6.49 24.48 4.41
CA VAL A 227 -7.34 25.54 4.97
C VAL A 227 -6.67 26.92 4.94
N GLU A 228 -5.34 26.98 4.94
CA GLU A 228 -4.58 28.23 4.82
C GLU A 228 -4.77 28.92 3.46
N ALA A 229 -5.13 28.16 2.41
CA ALA A 229 -5.38 28.72 1.08
C ALA A 229 -6.60 29.65 1.05
N PHE A 230 -7.48 29.55 2.04
CA PHE A 230 -8.75 30.28 2.11
C PHE A 230 -8.68 31.55 2.98
N LYS A 231 -7.48 31.98 3.38
CA LYS A 231 -7.31 33.27 4.07
C LYS A 231 -7.57 34.44 3.10
N LYS A 232 -8.13 35.55 3.60
CA LYS A 232 -8.45 36.77 2.82
C LYS A 232 -7.24 37.39 2.12
N ASP A 233 -6.07 37.29 2.73
CA ASP A 233 -4.76 37.76 2.24
C ASP A 233 -3.96 36.65 1.52
N GLY A 234 -4.59 35.52 1.21
CA GLY A 234 -3.93 34.35 0.64
C GLY A 234 -3.64 34.48 -0.86
N ALA A 235 -2.53 33.88 -1.30
CA ALA A 235 -2.11 33.85 -2.70
C ALA A 235 -3.06 33.08 -3.65
N MET A 236 -4.07 32.39 -3.10
CA MET A 236 -5.00 31.52 -3.84
C MET A 236 -6.37 32.16 -4.10
N ALA A 237 -6.57 33.44 -3.76
CA ALA A 237 -7.87 34.10 -3.92
C ALA A 237 -8.38 34.06 -5.37
N ALA A 238 -7.48 34.19 -6.35
CA ALA A 238 -7.80 34.11 -7.78
C ALA A 238 -8.31 32.72 -8.17
N GLU A 239 -7.62 31.65 -7.73
CA GLU A 239 -8.03 30.26 -7.95
C GLU A 239 -9.39 29.96 -7.30
N ILE A 240 -9.66 30.50 -6.11
CA ILE A 240 -10.95 30.30 -5.44
C ILE A 240 -12.08 30.98 -6.22
N ALA A 241 -11.87 32.21 -6.67
CA ALA A 241 -12.84 32.92 -7.52
C ALA A 241 -13.11 32.14 -8.82
N LYS A 242 -12.05 31.58 -9.44
CA LYS A 242 -12.14 30.73 -10.62
C LYS A 242 -12.98 29.48 -10.37
N GLY A 243 -12.75 28.78 -9.26
CA GLY A 243 -13.56 27.60 -8.94
C GLY A 243 -15.01 27.93 -8.59
N ARG A 244 -15.29 29.07 -7.94
CA ARG A 244 -16.67 29.54 -7.74
C ARG A 244 -17.39 29.78 -9.07
N ALA A 245 -16.71 30.44 -10.02
CA ALA A 245 -17.24 30.62 -11.37
C ALA A 245 -17.48 29.28 -12.08
N ALA A 246 -16.67 28.26 -11.78
CA ALA A 246 -16.85 26.90 -12.25
C ALA A 246 -17.90 26.08 -11.44
N GLY A 247 -18.62 26.67 -10.48
CA GLY A 247 -19.65 26.00 -9.69
C GLY A 247 -19.14 25.11 -8.55
N VAL A 248 -17.94 25.38 -8.03
CA VAL A 248 -17.36 24.67 -6.88
C VAL A 248 -17.92 25.21 -5.56
N THR A 249 -18.37 24.31 -4.70
CA THR A 249 -18.70 24.59 -3.29
C THR A 249 -17.49 24.27 -2.41
N TYR A 250 -17.06 25.22 -1.58
CA TYR A 250 -15.90 25.07 -0.71
C TYR A 250 -16.30 24.88 0.74
N ILE A 251 -15.74 23.85 1.37
CA ILE A 251 -16.05 23.46 2.75
C ILE A 251 -14.74 23.23 3.51
N LEU A 252 -14.60 23.81 4.70
CA LEU A 252 -13.37 23.75 5.49
C LEU A 252 -13.54 22.89 6.73
N CYS A 253 -12.47 22.18 7.08
CA CYS A 253 -12.42 21.34 8.27
C CYS A 253 -12.18 22.19 9.50
N GLY A 254 -13.17 22.25 10.40
CA GLY A 254 -13.09 22.98 11.66
C GLY A 254 -11.96 22.49 12.57
N MET A 255 -11.68 21.19 12.61
CA MET A 255 -10.51 20.66 13.33
C MET A 255 -9.19 21.20 12.77
N SER A 256 -9.06 21.30 11.44
CA SER A 256 -7.86 21.83 10.81
C SER A 256 -7.73 23.33 11.05
N LEU A 257 -8.81 24.11 10.94
CA LEU A 257 -8.80 25.54 11.30
C LEU A 257 -8.31 25.77 12.73
N LYS A 258 -8.78 24.96 13.69
CA LYS A 258 -8.30 24.99 15.08
C LYS A 258 -6.83 24.60 15.19
N GLN A 259 -6.41 23.52 14.52
CA GLN A 259 -5.03 23.03 14.54
C GLN A 259 -4.03 24.07 14.01
N PHE A 260 -4.40 24.85 12.99
CA PHE A 260 -3.56 25.87 12.38
C PHE A 260 -3.83 27.28 12.92
N ASN A 261 -4.63 27.41 13.99
CA ASN A 261 -4.96 28.69 14.64
C ASN A 261 -5.51 29.76 13.68
N ILE A 262 -6.38 29.37 12.74
CA ILE A 262 -6.98 30.29 11.77
C ILE A 262 -8.36 30.73 12.29
N ALA A 263 -8.54 32.03 12.48
CA ALA A 263 -9.82 32.58 12.91
C ALA A 263 -10.80 32.68 11.74
N LEU A 264 -12.11 32.56 12.04
CA LEU A 264 -13.15 32.65 11.01
C LEU A 264 -13.19 34.02 10.31
N SER A 265 -12.80 35.08 11.03
CA SER A 265 -12.66 36.43 10.49
C SER A 265 -11.64 36.56 9.37
N ASP A 266 -10.65 35.66 9.36
CA ASP A 266 -9.50 35.68 8.46
C ASP A 266 -9.79 34.92 7.16
N LEU A 267 -10.89 34.16 7.11
CA LEU A 267 -11.29 33.38 5.95
C LEU A 267 -12.07 34.23 4.95
N ILE A 268 -11.89 33.95 3.67
CA ILE A 268 -12.71 34.56 2.61
C ILE A 268 -14.21 34.27 2.83
N ASP A 269 -15.06 35.20 2.40
CA ASP A 269 -16.51 35.03 2.51
C ASP A 269 -17.03 33.92 1.58
N GLY A 270 -18.13 33.27 1.94
CA GLY A 270 -18.78 32.26 1.09
C GLY A 270 -18.11 30.88 1.14
N VAL A 271 -17.56 30.52 2.30
CA VAL A 271 -17.09 29.17 2.59
C VAL A 271 -17.90 28.56 3.74
N GLU A 272 -18.20 27.28 3.64
CA GLU A 272 -18.87 26.56 4.73
C GLU A 272 -17.85 25.86 5.63
N ILE A 273 -18.24 25.60 6.88
CA ILE A 273 -17.36 24.96 7.85
C ILE A 273 -18.09 23.77 8.44
N THR A 274 -17.43 22.62 8.41
CA THR A 274 -17.90 21.40 9.08
C THR A 274 -16.97 21.08 10.24
N PRO A 275 -17.48 20.53 11.38
CA PRO A 275 -16.63 20.17 12.50
C PRO A 275 -15.48 19.23 12.11
N ASN A 276 -15.77 18.22 11.28
CA ASN A 276 -14.80 17.21 10.86
C ASN A 276 -14.95 16.92 9.35
N GLY A 277 -13.90 17.24 8.59
CA GLY A 277 -13.91 17.05 7.14
C GLY A 277 -13.94 15.60 6.67
N LEU A 278 -13.36 14.66 7.42
CA LEU A 278 -13.35 13.25 7.03
C LEU A 278 -14.74 12.63 7.20
N THR A 279 -15.43 12.90 8.30
CA THR A 279 -16.81 12.43 8.49
C THR A 279 -17.74 13.04 7.46
N TYR A 280 -17.54 14.32 7.12
CA TYR A 280 -18.28 14.97 6.05
C TYR A 280 -18.06 14.31 4.67
N MET A 281 -16.82 13.91 4.33
CA MET A 281 -16.55 13.15 3.11
C MET A 281 -17.23 11.77 3.10
N PHE A 282 -17.30 11.09 4.24
CA PHE A 282 -18.08 9.84 4.36
C PHE A 282 -19.58 10.08 4.15
N ASP A 283 -20.13 11.17 4.68
CA ASP A 283 -21.54 11.55 4.46
C ASP A 283 -21.82 11.84 2.98
N LEU A 284 -20.90 12.55 2.29
CA LEU A 284 -21.01 12.79 0.86
C LEU A 284 -20.98 11.48 0.07
N LYS A 285 -20.09 10.55 0.42
CA LYS A 285 -20.03 9.24 -0.22
C LYS A 285 -21.34 8.46 -0.03
N GLN A 286 -21.94 8.50 1.16
CA GLN A 286 -23.26 7.90 1.41
C GLN A 286 -24.39 8.57 0.61
N LYS A 287 -24.27 9.88 0.34
CA LYS A 287 -25.19 10.65 -0.52
C LYS A 287 -24.94 10.44 -2.03
N GLY A 288 -24.08 9.50 -2.41
CA GLY A 288 -23.81 9.13 -3.81
C GLY A 288 -22.76 10.00 -4.50
N TYR A 289 -21.93 10.74 -3.76
CA TYR A 289 -20.82 11.48 -4.36
C TYR A 289 -19.69 10.53 -4.75
N THR A 290 -19.10 10.78 -5.91
CA THR A 290 -17.80 10.23 -6.29
C THR A 290 -16.69 11.07 -5.64
N THR A 291 -15.87 10.44 -4.81
CA THR A 291 -14.87 11.13 -3.97
C THR A 291 -13.43 10.87 -4.45
N VAL A 292 -12.59 11.90 -4.45
CA VAL A 292 -11.13 11.80 -4.68
C VAL A 292 -10.39 12.53 -3.55
N GLU A 293 -9.21 12.05 -3.16
CA GLU A 293 -8.34 12.72 -2.18
C GLU A 293 -7.04 13.16 -2.86
N LEU A 294 -6.59 14.37 -2.56
CA LEU A 294 -5.35 15.00 -3.06
C LEU A 294 -4.41 15.35 -1.91
#